data_AF-A0A349QP54-F1
#
_entry.id   AF-A0A349QP54-F1
#
_cell.length_a   1.000
_cell.length_b   1.000
_cell.length_c   1.000
_cell.angle_alpha   90.00
_cell.angle_beta   90.00
_cell.angle_gamma   90.00
#
_symmetry.space_group_name_H-M   'P 1'
#
loop_
_entity.id
_entity.type
_entity.pdbx_description
1 polymer ?
#
loop_
_entity_poly.entity_id
_entity_poly.type
_entity_poly.pdbx_seq_one_letter_code
_entity_poly.pdbx_strand_id
1 'polypeptide(L)'
;AKSAFKNNKKLKTVTIGKNVSKIGANVFSGCKKLKTITIKSTKLKAKTLSKSTFKGITKATTVKVPKKKLSAYKKLFKSRGLSSKIKVKAY
;
A
#
# COMPACT_ATOMS: atom_id res chain seq x y z
N ALA A 1 -11.10 -2.28 8.55
CA ALA A 1 -12.03 -2.69 7.47
C ALA A 1 -11.34 -3.61 6.46
N LYS A 2 -12.04 -4.65 5.98
CA LYS A 2 -11.63 -5.48 4.82
C LYS A 2 -12.18 -4.83 3.54
N SER A 3 -11.48 -4.95 2.42
CA SER A 3 -11.91 -4.55 1.07
C SER A 3 -12.37 -3.08 0.90
N ALA A 4 -11.96 -2.17 1.77
CA ALA A 4 -12.52 -0.81 1.84
C ALA A 4 -12.45 -0.02 0.53
N PHE A 5 -11.42 -0.23 -0.29
CA PHE A 5 -11.28 0.38 -1.62
C PHE A 5 -11.16 -0.66 -2.74
N LYS A 6 -11.63 -1.89 -2.51
CA LYS A 6 -11.54 -2.96 -3.52
C LYS A 6 -12.25 -2.51 -4.81
N ASN A 7 -11.59 -2.69 -5.95
CA ASN A 7 -12.07 -2.32 -7.29
C ASN A 7 -12.44 -0.84 -7.46
N ASN A 8 -11.97 0.05 -6.58
CA ASN A 8 -12.29 1.46 -6.71
C ASN A 8 -11.58 2.07 -7.94
N LYS A 9 -12.38 2.42 -8.95
CA LYS A 9 -11.92 2.99 -10.22
C LYS A 9 -11.75 4.52 -10.19
N LYS A 10 -12.13 5.20 -9.10
CA LYS A 10 -12.04 6.66 -8.95
C LYS A 10 -10.91 7.10 -8.01
N LEU A 11 -10.44 6.22 -7.13
CA LEU A 11 -9.41 6.52 -6.14
C LEU A 11 -8.06 6.83 -6.81
N LYS A 12 -7.58 8.08 -6.65
CA LYS A 12 -6.30 8.55 -7.19
C LYS A 12 -5.20 8.60 -6.14
N THR A 13 -5.54 9.00 -4.91
CA THR A 13 -4.59 9.25 -3.82
C THR A 13 -5.09 8.62 -2.53
N VAL A 14 -4.15 8.09 -1.73
CA VAL A 14 -4.44 7.53 -0.41
C VAL A 14 -3.37 7.99 0.56
N THR A 15 -3.79 8.41 1.75
CA THR A 15 -2.88 8.67 2.87
C THR A 15 -3.22 7.76 4.04
N ILE A 16 -2.26 6.93 4.45
CA ILE A 16 -2.35 6.09 5.65
C ILE A 16 -1.70 6.85 6.80
N GLY A 17 -2.49 7.19 7.82
CA GLY A 17 -2.05 7.98 8.96
C GLY A 17 -0.98 7.30 9.84
N LYS A 18 -0.29 8.12 10.66
CA LYS A 18 0.80 7.68 11.54
C LYS A 18 0.40 6.59 12.55
N ASN A 19 -0.86 6.62 12.98
CA ASN A 19 -1.40 5.72 14.01
C ASN A 19 -1.99 4.42 13.44
N VAL A 20 -2.00 4.23 12.12
CA VAL A 20 -2.55 3.02 11.50
C VAL A 20 -1.63 1.84 11.77
N SER A 21 -2.06 0.90 12.60
CA SER A 21 -1.33 -0.34 12.90
C SER A 21 -1.77 -1.52 12.05
N LYS A 22 -3.00 -1.48 11.51
CA LYS A 22 -3.65 -2.60 10.79
C LYS A 22 -4.32 -2.15 9.49
N ILE A 23 -4.06 -2.91 8.42
CA ILE A 23 -4.69 -2.75 7.11
C ILE A 23 -5.36 -4.07 6.76
N GLY A 24 -6.66 -4.02 6.48
CA GLY A 24 -7.44 -5.23 6.23
C GLY A 24 -7.11 -5.94 4.92
N ALA A 25 -7.78 -7.06 4.70
CA ALA A 25 -7.64 -7.84 3.47
C ALA A 25 -8.12 -7.07 2.24
N ASN A 26 -7.39 -7.15 1.12
CA ASN A 26 -7.81 -6.63 -0.19
C ASN A 26 -8.14 -5.13 -0.25
N VAL A 27 -7.64 -4.31 0.68
CA VAL A 27 -8.06 -2.91 0.82
C VAL A 27 -7.85 -2.10 -0.46
N PHE A 28 -6.71 -2.25 -1.15
CA PHE A 28 -6.44 -1.56 -2.42
C PHE A 28 -6.52 -2.48 -3.63
N SER A 29 -7.11 -3.66 -3.47
CA SER A 29 -7.09 -4.65 -4.55
C SER A 29 -7.91 -4.15 -5.74
N GLY A 30 -7.35 -4.21 -6.96
CA GLY A 30 -8.03 -3.77 -8.18
C GLY A 30 -8.20 -2.25 -8.34
N CYS A 31 -7.54 -1.43 -7.52
CA CYS A 31 -7.51 0.03 -7.66
C CYS A 31 -6.68 0.48 -8.88
N LYS A 32 -7.25 0.41 -10.09
CA LYS A 32 -6.49 0.66 -11.33
C LYS A 32 -6.06 2.12 -11.54
N LYS A 33 -6.82 3.11 -11.05
CA LYS A 33 -6.53 4.55 -11.18
C LYS A 33 -5.69 5.14 -10.03
N LEU A 34 -5.24 4.31 -9.09
CA LEU A 34 -4.46 4.76 -7.94
C LEU A 34 -3.07 5.21 -8.39
N LYS A 35 -2.77 6.50 -8.21
CA LYS A 35 -1.49 7.12 -8.58
C LYS A 35 -0.55 7.24 -7.40
N THR A 36 -1.06 7.48 -6.19
CA THR A 36 -0.19 7.74 -5.02
C THR A 36 -0.74 7.13 -3.74
N ILE A 37 0.13 6.44 -3.01
CA ILE A 37 -0.13 5.94 -1.66
C ILE A 37 0.93 6.50 -0.74
N THR A 38 0.55 7.39 0.16
CA THR A 38 1.43 7.93 1.19
C THR A 38 1.21 7.19 2.49
N ILE A 39 2.22 6.49 2.99
CA ILE A 39 2.16 5.74 4.23
C ILE A 39 2.98 6.50 5.28
N LYS A 40 2.29 7.08 6.26
CA LYS A 40 2.92 7.76 7.40
C LYS A 40 3.13 6.85 8.61
N SER A 41 2.49 5.67 8.61
CA SER A 41 2.67 4.70 9.68
C SER A 41 4.07 4.08 9.66
N THR A 42 4.67 3.92 10.83
CA THR A 42 5.88 3.13 11.08
C THR A 42 5.58 1.81 11.77
N LYS A 43 4.30 1.56 12.12
CA LYS A 43 3.83 0.43 12.93
C LYS A 43 3.32 -0.75 12.10
N LEU A 44 3.30 -0.64 10.76
CA LEU A 44 2.85 -1.71 9.89
C LEU A 44 3.81 -2.91 9.95
N LYS A 45 3.24 -4.11 10.10
CA LYS A 45 3.95 -5.38 10.22
C LYS A 45 3.35 -6.41 9.28
N ALA A 46 4.08 -7.49 9.04
CA ALA A 46 3.59 -8.66 8.32
C ALA A 46 2.25 -9.16 8.89
N LYS A 47 2.11 -9.30 10.21
CA LYS A 47 0.85 -9.80 10.78
C LYS A 47 -0.36 -8.89 10.57
N THR A 48 -0.13 -7.61 10.24
CA THR A 48 -1.19 -6.59 10.15
C THR A 48 -1.55 -6.19 8.73
N LEU A 49 -0.91 -6.82 7.73
CA LEU A 49 -1.16 -6.63 6.30
C LEU A 49 -1.49 -7.97 5.64
N SER A 50 -2.59 -8.04 4.91
CA SER A 50 -2.90 -9.24 4.14
C SER A 50 -1.97 -9.43 2.93
N LYS A 51 -1.82 -10.68 2.46
CA LYS A 51 -1.05 -11.03 1.25
C LYS A 51 -1.57 -10.37 -0.03
N SER A 52 -2.81 -9.91 -0.06
CA SER A 52 -3.47 -9.35 -1.25
C SER A 52 -3.84 -7.87 -1.12
N THR A 53 -3.26 -7.17 -0.14
CA THR A 53 -3.57 -5.76 0.14
C THR A 53 -3.39 -4.86 -1.09
N PHE A 54 -2.33 -5.11 -1.88
CA PHE A 54 -1.97 -4.31 -3.06
C PHE A 54 -2.20 -5.08 -4.38
N LYS A 55 -2.91 -6.21 -4.36
CA LYS A 55 -3.08 -7.06 -5.54
C LYS A 55 -3.87 -6.34 -6.63
N GLY A 56 -3.30 -6.19 -7.83
CA GLY A 56 -3.98 -5.61 -8.99
C GLY A 56 -3.97 -4.07 -9.03
N ILE A 57 -3.12 -3.41 -8.24
CA ILE A 57 -2.78 -1.99 -8.48
C ILE A 57 -1.79 -1.89 -9.66
N THR A 58 -1.78 -0.75 -10.34
CA THR A 58 -1.05 -0.57 -11.60
C THR A 58 0.37 -0.03 -11.39
N LYS A 59 1.23 -0.19 -12.40
CA LYS A 59 2.59 0.38 -12.42
C LYS A 59 2.64 1.90 -12.30
N ALA A 60 1.53 2.59 -12.57
CA ALA A 60 1.38 4.03 -12.42
C ALA A 60 1.33 4.48 -10.94
N THR A 61 1.10 3.55 -10.01
CA THR A 61 1.10 3.86 -8.58
C THR A 61 2.52 4.14 -8.08
N THR A 62 2.66 5.17 -7.25
CA THR A 62 3.87 5.42 -6.45
C THR A 62 3.53 5.29 -4.97
N VAL A 63 4.31 4.50 -4.24
CA VAL A 63 4.16 4.34 -2.78
C VAL A 63 5.22 5.17 -2.08
N LYS A 64 4.80 6.16 -1.31
CA LYS A 64 5.67 7.00 -0.47
C LYS A 64 5.68 6.48 0.96
N VAL A 65 6.86 6.24 1.52
CA VAL A 65 7.05 5.70 2.88
C VAL A 65 8.09 6.52 3.65
N PRO A 66 8.14 6.46 4.98
CA PRO A 66 9.16 7.19 5.74
C PRO A 66 10.55 6.66 5.39
N LYS A 67 11.55 7.54 5.20
CA LYS A 67 12.95 7.16 4.87
C LYS A 67 13.49 6.00 5.72
N LYS A 68 13.25 6.04 7.04
CA LYS A 68 13.66 5.00 8.01
C LYS A 68 13.05 3.61 7.77
N LYS A 69 11.93 3.51 7.05
CA LYS A 69 11.21 2.25 6.78
C LYS A 69 11.25 1.84 5.31
N LEU A 70 11.94 2.59 4.44
CA LEU A 70 11.96 2.34 2.99
C LEU A 70 12.32 0.89 2.64
N SER A 71 13.48 0.41 3.11
CA SER A 71 13.96 -0.94 2.80
C SER A 71 13.01 -2.02 3.33
N ALA A 72 12.59 -1.90 4.60
CA ALA A 72 11.67 -2.83 5.23
C ALA A 72 10.31 -2.89 4.52
N TYR A 73 9.74 -1.73 4.17
CA TYR A 73 8.43 -1.63 3.53
C TYR A 73 8.47 -2.05 2.07
N LYS A 74 9.56 -1.81 1.35
CA LYS A 74 9.76 -2.33 0.00
C LYS A 74 9.68 -3.86 -0.02
N LYS A 75 10.36 -4.54 0.91
CA LYS A 75 10.28 -6.01 1.06
C LYS A 75 8.89 -6.46 1.52
N LEU A 76 8.35 -5.79 2.54
CA LEU A 76 7.04 -6.10 3.10
C LEU A 76 5.96 -6.02 2.01
N PHE A 77 5.83 -4.90 1.30
CA PHE A 77 4.75 -4.71 0.33
C PHE A 77 4.86 -5.63 -0.89
N LYS A 78 6.08 -5.96 -1.35
CA LYS A 78 6.27 -7.00 -2.37
C LYS A 78 5.63 -8.33 -1.94
N SER A 79 5.83 -8.75 -0.69
CA SER A 79 5.15 -9.93 -0.12
C SER A 79 3.63 -9.76 0.09
N ARG A 80 3.08 -8.56 -0.10
CA ARG A 80 1.65 -8.22 0.04
C ARG A 80 0.94 -7.91 -1.29
N GLY A 81 1.51 -8.41 -2.39
CA GLY A 81 0.93 -8.30 -3.72
C GLY A 81 1.26 -6.99 -4.43
N LEU A 82 2.22 -6.19 -3.91
CA LEU A 82 2.75 -5.05 -4.64
C LEU A 82 3.60 -5.56 -5.81
N SER A 83 3.23 -5.16 -7.04
CA SER A 83 4.00 -5.52 -8.23
C SER A 83 5.43 -4.98 -8.12
N SER A 84 6.41 -5.77 -8.58
CA SER A 84 7.82 -5.36 -8.68
C SER A 84 8.03 -4.12 -9.54
N LYS A 85 7.11 -3.84 -10.46
CA LYS A 85 7.14 -2.68 -11.38
C LYS A 85 6.75 -1.35 -10.70
N ILE A 86 6.30 -1.39 -9.45
CA ILE A 86 5.80 -0.22 -8.73
C ILE A 86 6.93 0.48 -7.99
N LYS A 87 6.97 1.81 -8.11
CA LYS A 87 7.97 2.65 -7.46
C LYS A 87 7.62 2.83 -5.98
N VAL A 88 8.49 2.36 -5.09
CA VAL A 88 8.46 2.68 -3.65
C VAL A 88 9.55 3.71 -3.38
N LYS A 89 9.16 4.90 -2.95
CA LYS A 89 10.05 6.03 -2.69
C LYS A 89 9.98 6.43 -1.23
N ALA A 90 11.10 6.88 -0.68
CA ALA A 90 11.07 7.60 0.58
C ALA A 90 10.48 9.01 0.35
N TYR A 91 9.83 9.53 1.37
CA TYR A 91 9.73 10.96 1.60
C TYR A 91 10.55 11.32 2.85
#